data_AF-F5Y0V9-F1
#
_entry.id   AF-F5Y0V9-F1
#
_cell.length_a   1.000
_cell.length_b   1.000
_cell.length_c   1.000
_cell.angle_alpha   90.00
_cell.angle_beta   90.00
_cell.angle_gamma   90.00
#
_symmetry.space_group_name_H-M   'P 1'
#
loop_
_entity.id
_entity.type
_entity.pdbx_description
1 polymer ?
#
loop_
_entity_poly.entity_id
_entity_poly.type
_entity_poly.pdbx_seq_one_letter_code
_entity_poly.pdbx_strand_id
1 'polypeptide(L)'
;MGPGSESKGNSGPGLSAHTSEKSFMRWLFQAMRSGSQGVSGHNPGMQPSIARAGSALFCAAILLGTLMPGPWRDAAARPFELTLDLGLVAHVVLFAGLCLQLPFTRWWAMAWWHVPAIGLGLALLTEGLQSFVPGRHPNLAGVLQDLAGTLMGWVAARTWQARLAARTA
;
A
#
# COMPACT_ATOMS: atom_id res chain seq x y z
N MET A 1 -28.74 67.44 -60.61
CA MET A 1 -29.82 66.78 -59.83
C MET A 1 -29.53 65.28 -59.93
N GLY A 2 -28.90 64.60 -59.00
CA GLY A 2 -29.18 64.35 -57.57
C GLY A 2 -28.52 62.98 -57.21
N PRO A 3 -28.44 62.56 -55.94
CA PRO A 3 -27.16 62.17 -55.30
C PRO A 3 -27.05 60.72 -54.76
N GLY A 4 -25.87 60.39 -54.18
CA GLY A 4 -25.65 59.34 -53.15
C GLY A 4 -25.37 57.92 -53.67
N SER A 5 -24.55 57.06 -53.05
CA SER A 5 -24.00 57.01 -51.70
C SER A 5 -22.87 55.96 -51.60
N GLU A 6 -21.97 56.14 -50.63
CA GLU A 6 -20.93 55.23 -50.14
C GLU A 6 -21.40 53.80 -49.83
N SER A 7 -20.47 52.83 -49.91
CA SER A 7 -20.24 51.85 -48.83
C SER A 7 -18.90 51.10 -49.01
N LYS A 8 -18.03 51.24 -48.00
CA LYS A 8 -16.80 50.47 -47.76
C LYS A 8 -17.15 49.12 -47.12
N GLY A 9 -16.34 48.08 -47.35
CA GLY A 9 -16.48 46.84 -46.57
C GLY A 9 -15.47 45.74 -46.85
N ASN A 10 -14.18 46.01 -46.64
CA ASN A 10 -13.13 44.99 -46.53
C ASN A 10 -13.30 44.22 -45.20
N SER A 11 -13.51 42.92 -45.25
CA SER A 11 -13.41 42.04 -44.07
C SER A 11 -12.65 40.77 -44.43
N GLY A 12 -11.46 40.65 -43.84
CA GLY A 12 -10.56 39.51 -43.98
C GLY A 12 -11.05 38.26 -43.26
N PRO A 13 -10.27 37.16 -43.34
CA PRO A 13 -10.65 35.88 -42.78
C PRO A 13 -10.65 35.92 -41.26
N GLY A 14 -11.85 35.91 -40.67
CA GLY A 14 -12.07 35.69 -39.24
C GLY A 14 -11.65 34.28 -38.86
N LEU A 15 -10.37 34.09 -38.52
CA LEU A 15 -9.88 32.96 -37.74
C LEU A 15 -10.55 33.02 -36.37
N SER A 16 -11.66 32.30 -36.24
CA SER A 16 -12.43 32.17 -35.01
C SER A 16 -11.53 31.56 -33.91
N ALA A 17 -11.37 32.29 -32.82
CA ALA A 17 -10.66 31.88 -31.60
C ALA A 17 -11.32 30.69 -30.88
N HIS A 18 -12.41 30.13 -31.40
CA HIS A 18 -13.21 29.11 -30.71
C HIS A 18 -12.68 27.67 -30.87
N THR A 19 -11.73 27.44 -31.78
CA THR A 19 -11.13 26.11 -32.04
C THR A 19 -9.93 25.81 -31.13
N SER A 20 -9.39 26.83 -30.45
CA SER A 20 -8.20 26.73 -29.60
C SER A 20 -8.51 26.02 -28.27
N GLU A 21 -9.63 26.34 -27.63
CA GLU A 21 -9.95 25.84 -26.30
C GLU A 21 -10.26 24.34 -26.28
N LYS A 22 -11.03 23.83 -27.26
CA LYS A 22 -11.31 22.38 -27.36
C LYS A 22 -10.06 21.58 -27.69
N SER A 23 -9.15 22.15 -28.48
CA SER A 23 -7.88 21.53 -28.84
C SER A 23 -6.91 21.54 -27.65
N PHE A 24 -6.88 22.65 -26.90
CA PHE A 24 -6.13 22.79 -25.66
C PHE A 24 -6.65 21.84 -24.58
N MET A 25 -7.96 21.71 -24.39
CA MET A 25 -8.54 20.78 -23.41
C MET A 25 -8.29 19.32 -23.79
N ARG A 26 -8.32 18.97 -25.10
CA ARG A 26 -7.94 17.62 -25.55
C ARG A 26 -6.45 17.36 -25.33
N TRP A 27 -5.58 18.33 -25.64
CA TRP A 27 -4.14 18.23 -25.37
C TRP A 27 -3.87 18.11 -23.87
N LEU A 28 -4.55 18.89 -23.03
CA LEU A 28 -4.43 18.85 -21.57
C LEU A 28 -4.90 17.50 -21.01
N PHE A 29 -6.03 16.97 -21.48
CA PHE A 29 -6.50 15.64 -21.11
C PHE A 29 -5.54 14.55 -21.56
N GLN A 30 -4.97 14.67 -22.76
CA GLN A 30 -4.03 13.70 -23.30
C GLN A 30 -2.68 13.77 -22.59
N ALA A 31 -2.22 14.97 -22.19
CA ALA A 31 -1.04 15.21 -21.36
C ALA A 31 -1.23 14.67 -19.93
N MET A 32 -2.41 14.86 -19.33
CA MET A 32 -2.74 14.27 -18.03
C MET A 32 -2.80 12.74 -18.09
N ARG A 33 -3.24 12.17 -19.22
CA ARG A 33 -3.33 10.71 -19.42
C ARG A 33 -1.98 10.09 -19.79
N SER A 34 -1.13 10.79 -20.54
CA SER A 34 0.21 10.33 -20.94
C SER A 34 1.25 10.48 -19.83
N GLY A 35 1.02 11.36 -18.85
CA GLY A 35 1.80 11.43 -17.60
C GLY A 35 1.79 10.14 -16.77
N SER A 36 0.93 9.16 -17.10
CA SER A 36 0.86 7.85 -16.45
C SER A 36 1.59 6.71 -17.19
N GLN A 37 2.16 6.93 -18.39
CA GLN A 37 2.75 5.84 -19.19
C GLN A 37 4.21 6.07 -19.65
N GLY A 38 4.94 6.94 -18.97
CA GLY A 38 6.28 7.37 -19.41
C GLY A 38 7.43 7.14 -18.45
N VAL A 39 7.39 6.15 -17.54
CA VAL A 39 8.57 5.79 -16.74
C VAL A 39 8.60 4.26 -16.55
N SER A 40 9.07 3.53 -17.56
CA SER A 40 9.88 2.32 -17.31
C SER A 40 11.27 2.76 -16.81
N GLY A 41 11.28 3.61 -15.80
CA GLY A 41 12.42 3.80 -14.94
C GLY A 41 12.41 2.62 -14.01
N HIS A 42 13.48 1.84 -14.07
CA HIS A 42 13.82 0.83 -13.09
C HIS A 42 14.00 1.55 -11.73
N ASN A 43 12.91 1.94 -11.11
CA ASN A 43 12.93 2.46 -9.75
C ASN A 43 13.40 1.29 -8.88
N PRO A 44 14.45 1.45 -8.07
CA PRO A 44 14.87 0.43 -7.12
C PRO A 44 13.86 0.22 -5.97
N GLY A 45 12.66 0.80 -6.07
CA GLY A 45 11.53 0.49 -5.21
C GLY A 45 11.04 -0.93 -5.50
N MET A 46 10.78 -1.68 -4.42
CA MET A 46 10.22 -3.03 -4.47
C MET A 46 9.06 -3.11 -5.49
N GLN A 47 9.18 -3.99 -6.49
CA GLN A 47 8.14 -4.13 -7.50
C GLN A 47 6.81 -4.48 -6.82
N PRO A 48 5.67 -3.87 -7.21
CA PRO A 48 4.38 -4.14 -6.56
C PRO A 48 4.00 -5.63 -6.56
N SER A 49 4.38 -6.38 -7.59
CA SER A 49 4.19 -7.85 -7.67
C SER A 49 4.93 -8.58 -6.54
N ILE A 50 6.19 -8.23 -6.28
CA ILE A 50 7.01 -8.78 -5.20
C ILE A 50 6.42 -8.39 -3.84
N ALA A 51 6.00 -7.13 -3.68
CA ALA A 51 5.36 -6.65 -2.46
C ALA A 51 4.10 -7.45 -2.13
N ARG A 52 3.24 -7.68 -3.13
CA ARG A 52 2.00 -8.46 -2.99
C ARG A 52 2.28 -9.92 -2.65
N ALA A 53 3.22 -10.55 -3.37
CA ALA A 53 3.61 -11.93 -3.11
C ALA A 53 4.16 -12.08 -1.69
N GLY A 54 5.03 -11.18 -1.26
CA GLY A 54 5.57 -11.19 0.10
C GLY A 54 4.49 -10.95 1.16
N SER A 55 3.59 -9.99 0.98
CA SER A 55 2.47 -9.78 1.90
C SER A 55 1.57 -11.01 1.99
N ALA A 56 1.27 -11.66 0.86
CA ALA A 56 0.51 -12.91 0.85
C ALA A 56 1.24 -14.04 1.61
N LEU A 57 2.57 -14.15 1.42
CA LEU A 57 3.39 -15.12 2.15
C LEU A 57 3.42 -14.84 3.66
N PHE A 58 3.55 -13.58 4.08
CA PHE A 58 3.46 -13.22 5.50
C PHE A 58 2.09 -13.55 6.08
N CYS A 59 0.99 -13.21 5.41
CA CYS A 59 -0.35 -13.58 5.85
C CYS A 59 -0.51 -15.10 5.96
N ALA A 60 -0.05 -15.85 4.96
CA ALA A 60 -0.09 -17.31 4.97
C ALA A 60 0.73 -17.89 6.12
N ALA A 61 1.93 -17.35 6.37
CA ALA A 61 2.78 -17.78 7.48
C ALA A 61 2.15 -17.47 8.86
N ILE A 62 1.53 -16.30 9.04
CA ILE A 62 0.80 -15.94 10.26
C ILE A 62 -0.34 -16.92 10.50
N LEU A 63 -1.17 -17.18 9.47
CA LEU A 63 -2.30 -18.09 9.59
C LEU A 63 -1.86 -19.53 9.84
N LEU A 64 -0.85 -20.01 9.12
CA LEU A 64 -0.30 -21.35 9.29
C LEU A 64 0.28 -21.53 10.70
N GLY A 65 1.05 -20.56 11.19
CA GLY A 65 1.60 -20.58 12.55
C GLY A 65 0.51 -20.51 13.62
N THR A 66 -0.53 -19.72 13.40
CA THR A 66 -1.68 -19.58 14.29
C THR A 66 -2.48 -20.88 14.42
N LEU A 67 -2.64 -21.60 13.32
CA LEU A 67 -3.40 -22.85 13.25
C LEU A 67 -2.51 -24.09 13.47
N MET A 68 -1.22 -23.91 13.75
CA MET A 68 -0.29 -25.03 13.86
C MET A 68 -0.57 -25.87 15.11
N PRO A 69 -0.70 -27.20 15.00
CA PRO A 69 -0.87 -28.07 16.15
C PRO A 69 0.32 -27.97 17.12
N GLY A 70 0.04 -28.03 18.42
CA GLY A 70 1.06 -27.97 19.49
C GLY A 70 2.28 -28.88 19.24
N PRO A 71 2.11 -30.18 18.92
CA PRO A 71 3.24 -31.08 18.68
C PRO A 71 4.15 -30.65 17.53
N TRP A 72 3.58 -30.03 16.50
CA TRP A 72 4.35 -29.53 15.36
C TRP A 72 5.11 -28.28 15.74
N ARG A 73 4.47 -27.38 16.50
CA ARG A 73 5.11 -26.18 17.04
C ARG A 73 6.28 -26.53 17.93
N ASP A 74 6.08 -27.46 18.84
CA ASP A 74 7.12 -27.86 19.77
C ASP A 74 8.27 -28.56 19.01
N ALA A 75 7.97 -29.38 17.98
CA ALA A 75 9.00 -29.96 17.11
C ALA A 75 9.79 -28.90 16.32
N ALA A 76 9.12 -27.86 15.82
CA ALA A 76 9.77 -26.76 15.10
C ALA A 76 10.61 -25.87 16.03
N ALA A 77 10.24 -25.78 17.31
CA ALA A 77 10.97 -25.00 18.31
C ALA A 77 12.18 -25.73 18.91
N ARG A 78 12.17 -27.08 18.95
CA ARG A 78 13.28 -27.90 19.50
C ARG A 78 14.70 -27.53 19.06
N PRO A 79 14.96 -27.19 17.78
CA PRO A 79 16.32 -26.82 17.34
C PRO A 79 16.82 -25.48 17.91
N PHE A 80 15.90 -24.66 18.42
CA PHE A 80 16.12 -23.32 18.87
C PHE A 80 15.99 -23.30 20.39
N GLU A 81 17.04 -23.72 21.12
CA GLU A 81 17.13 -23.61 22.58
C GLU A 81 17.23 -22.13 23.02
N LEU A 82 16.21 -21.34 22.70
CA LEU A 82 16.11 -19.94 23.06
C LEU A 82 15.38 -19.79 24.41
N THR A 83 15.89 -18.87 25.22
CA THR A 83 15.23 -18.41 26.45
C THR A 83 13.98 -17.58 26.17
N LEU A 84 13.80 -17.12 24.93
CA LEU A 84 12.64 -16.36 24.47
C LEU A 84 11.62 -17.28 23.80
N ASP A 85 10.33 -17.03 24.04
CA ASP A 85 9.26 -17.74 23.36
C ASP A 85 9.34 -17.47 21.85
N LEU A 86 9.71 -18.52 21.10
CA LEU A 86 9.90 -18.46 19.66
C LEU A 86 8.60 -18.05 18.94
N GLY A 87 7.45 -18.48 19.47
CA GLY A 87 6.14 -18.09 18.92
C GLY A 87 5.88 -16.60 19.06
N LEU A 88 6.27 -16.02 20.21
CA LEU A 88 6.18 -14.59 20.46
C LEU A 88 7.02 -13.79 19.46
N VAL A 89 8.29 -14.16 19.32
CA VAL A 89 9.22 -13.46 18.43
C VAL A 89 8.77 -13.58 16.97
N ALA A 90 8.34 -14.79 16.56
CA ALA A 90 7.87 -15.03 15.21
C ALA A 90 6.68 -14.14 14.85
N HIS A 91 5.68 -14.03 15.72
CA HIS A 91 4.51 -13.17 15.48
C HIS A 91 4.89 -11.70 15.34
N VAL A 92 5.73 -11.17 16.24
CA VAL A 92 6.20 -9.77 16.15
C VAL A 92 6.90 -9.52 14.82
N VAL A 93 7.81 -10.41 14.42
CA VAL A 93 8.56 -10.29 13.16
C VAL A 93 7.66 -10.41 11.93
N LEU A 94 6.71 -11.35 11.92
CA LEU A 94 5.79 -11.55 10.80
C LEU A 94 4.84 -10.36 10.63
N PHE A 95 4.24 -9.86 11.72
CA PHE A 95 3.39 -8.66 11.67
C PHE A 95 4.17 -7.41 11.27
N ALA A 96 5.40 -7.26 11.77
CA ALA A 96 6.28 -6.16 11.36
C ALA A 96 6.65 -6.24 9.87
N GLY A 97 7.01 -7.42 9.38
CA GLY A 97 7.32 -7.65 7.97
C GLY A 97 6.13 -7.37 7.06
N LEU A 98 4.95 -7.88 7.42
CA LEU A 98 3.70 -7.60 6.71
C LEU A 98 3.40 -6.09 6.64
N CYS A 99 3.41 -5.40 7.78
CA CYS A 99 3.08 -3.98 7.86
C CYS A 99 4.13 -3.08 7.21
N LEU A 100 5.40 -3.52 7.21
CA LEU A 100 6.45 -2.87 6.45
C LEU A 100 6.18 -2.95 4.94
N GLN A 101 5.70 -4.10 4.46
CA GLN A 101 5.53 -4.38 3.04
C GLN A 101 4.21 -3.84 2.45
N LEU A 102 3.14 -3.79 3.26
CA LEU A 102 1.79 -3.42 2.82
C LEU A 102 1.72 -2.12 2.00
N PRO A 103 2.37 -1.01 2.38
CA PRO A 103 2.31 0.23 1.60
C PRO A 103 2.87 0.11 0.17
N PHE A 104 3.75 -0.86 -0.09
CA PHE A 104 4.38 -1.07 -1.38
C PHE A 104 3.53 -1.94 -2.34
N THR A 105 2.46 -2.57 -1.84
CA THR A 105 1.57 -3.42 -2.66
C THR A 105 0.76 -2.63 -3.69
N ARG A 106 0.50 -1.35 -3.42
CA ARG A 106 -0.32 -0.44 -4.24
C ARG A 106 -1.65 -1.07 -4.69
N TRP A 107 -2.30 -1.85 -3.82
CA TRP A 107 -3.61 -2.47 -4.12
C TRP A 107 -4.71 -1.44 -4.35
N TRP A 108 -4.71 -0.39 -3.55
CA TRP A 108 -5.62 0.76 -3.62
C TRP A 108 -4.92 1.98 -3.02
N ALA A 109 -5.56 3.15 -3.09
CA ALA A 109 -5.08 4.37 -2.43
C ALA A 109 -5.12 4.22 -0.89
N MET A 110 -4.17 3.48 -0.33
CA MET A 110 -4.04 3.29 1.12
C MET A 110 -3.67 4.61 1.78
N ALA A 111 -4.58 5.17 2.56
CA ALA A 111 -4.22 6.16 3.56
C ALA A 111 -3.35 5.53 4.65
N TRP A 112 -2.51 6.33 5.30
CA TRP A 112 -1.52 5.87 6.27
C TRP A 112 -2.09 5.09 7.47
N TRP A 113 -3.36 5.31 7.83
CA TRP A 113 -4.04 4.65 8.94
C TRP A 113 -4.58 3.25 8.58
N HIS A 114 -4.62 2.88 7.29
CA HIS A 114 -5.08 1.55 6.89
C HIS A 114 -4.14 0.45 7.36
N VAL A 115 -2.82 0.70 7.39
CA VAL A 115 -1.84 -0.30 7.84
C VAL A 115 -2.07 -0.73 9.29
N PRO A 116 -2.12 0.19 10.29
CA PRO A 116 -2.41 -0.22 11.66
C PRO A 116 -3.82 -0.79 11.82
N ALA A 117 -4.81 -0.33 11.05
CA ALA A 117 -6.16 -0.90 11.09
C ALA A 117 -6.20 -2.35 10.57
N ILE A 118 -5.50 -2.66 9.48
CA ILE A 118 -5.36 -4.01 8.94
C ILE A 118 -4.60 -4.90 9.94
N GLY A 119 -3.51 -4.40 10.52
CA GLY A 119 -2.75 -5.13 11.53
C GLY A 119 -3.59 -5.45 12.77
N LEU A 120 -4.37 -4.50 13.28
CA LEU A 120 -5.32 -4.74 14.37
C LEU A 120 -6.39 -5.77 13.98
N GLY A 121 -6.98 -5.65 12.80
CA GLY A 121 -7.95 -6.62 12.30
C GLY A 121 -7.38 -8.04 12.22
N LEU A 122 -6.13 -8.16 11.75
CA LEU A 122 -5.45 -9.45 11.68
C LEU A 122 -5.08 -9.99 13.07
N ALA A 123 -4.66 -9.15 14.01
CA ALA A 123 -4.39 -9.53 15.40
C ALA A 123 -5.64 -10.05 16.13
N LEU A 124 -6.79 -9.42 15.90
CA LEU A 124 -8.06 -9.89 16.44
C LEU A 124 -8.51 -11.19 15.77
N LEU A 125 -8.23 -11.35 14.47
CA LEU A 125 -8.51 -12.57 13.73
C LEU A 125 -7.64 -13.74 14.23
N THR A 126 -6.34 -13.54 14.44
CA THR A 126 -5.43 -14.58 14.94
C THR A 126 -5.84 -15.04 16.34
N GLU A 127 -6.16 -14.11 17.23
CA GLU A 127 -6.68 -14.44 18.56
C GLU A 127 -8.05 -15.16 18.50
N GLY A 128 -8.96 -14.65 17.66
CA GLY A 128 -10.26 -15.29 17.43
C GLY A 128 -10.14 -16.72 16.91
N LEU A 129 -9.21 -16.97 15.99
CA LEU A 129 -8.93 -18.32 15.49
C LEU A 129 -8.37 -19.23 16.59
N GLN A 130 -7.51 -18.69 17.47
CA GLN A 130 -6.96 -19.43 18.59
C GLN A 130 -8.01 -19.78 19.65
N SER A 131 -9.10 -19.01 19.76
CA SER A 131 -10.21 -19.31 20.68
C SER A 131 -10.98 -20.59 20.32
N PHE A 132 -10.84 -21.10 19.09
CA PHE A 132 -11.40 -22.39 18.68
C PHE A 132 -10.52 -23.59 19.06
N VAL A 133 -9.31 -23.35 19.58
CA VAL A 133 -8.44 -24.43 20.07
C VAL A 133 -8.94 -24.90 21.44
N PRO A 134 -9.32 -26.18 21.60
CA PRO A 134 -9.85 -26.68 22.87
C PRO A 134 -8.89 -26.41 24.03
N GLY A 135 -9.42 -25.83 25.12
CA GLY A 135 -8.64 -25.53 26.32
C GLY A 135 -7.82 -24.24 26.27
N ARG A 136 -7.94 -23.44 25.21
CA ARG A 136 -7.31 -22.12 25.11
C ARG A 136 -8.32 -21.00 25.36
N HIS A 137 -7.93 -20.01 26.16
CA HIS A 137 -8.74 -18.83 26.43
C HIS A 137 -8.23 -17.62 25.64
N PRO A 138 -9.12 -16.65 25.34
CA PRO A 138 -8.73 -15.39 24.74
C PRO A 138 -7.65 -14.69 25.57
N ASN A 139 -6.55 -14.30 24.93
CA ASN A 139 -5.42 -13.66 25.56
C ASN A 139 -5.15 -12.28 24.95
N LEU A 140 -5.49 -11.24 25.71
CA LEU A 140 -5.21 -9.87 25.30
C LEU A 140 -3.71 -9.60 25.11
N ALA A 141 -2.83 -10.30 25.83
CA ALA A 141 -1.39 -10.15 25.66
C ALA A 141 -0.93 -10.59 24.26
N GLY A 142 -1.55 -11.63 23.68
CA GLY A 142 -1.29 -12.06 22.31
C GLY A 142 -1.66 -10.99 21.28
N VAL A 143 -2.82 -10.35 21.46
CA VAL A 143 -3.25 -9.23 20.60
C VAL A 143 -2.29 -8.04 20.71
N LEU A 144 -1.89 -7.67 21.92
CA LEU A 144 -0.94 -6.57 22.14
C LEU A 144 0.43 -6.85 21.50
N GLN A 145 0.86 -8.11 21.51
CA GLN A 145 2.09 -8.55 20.85
C GLN A 145 2.01 -8.42 19.33
N ASP A 146 0.92 -8.87 18.71
CA ASP A 146 0.69 -8.70 17.27
C ASP A 146 0.61 -7.21 16.87
N LEU A 147 0.03 -6.38 17.75
CA LEU A 147 0.01 -4.92 17.60
C LEU A 147 1.40 -4.29 17.73
N ALA A 148 2.26 -4.79 18.60
CA ALA A 148 3.64 -4.30 18.69
C ALA A 148 4.39 -4.53 17.37
N GLY A 149 4.28 -5.73 16.78
CA GLY A 149 4.81 -6.02 15.45
C GLY A 149 4.23 -5.09 14.38
N THR A 150 2.90 -4.91 14.38
CA THR A 150 2.19 -4.00 13.47
C THR A 150 2.75 -2.58 13.53
N LEU A 151 2.90 -2.02 14.73
CA LEU A 151 3.40 -0.66 14.95
C LEU A 151 4.86 -0.53 14.52
N MET A 152 5.70 -1.52 14.83
CA MET A 152 7.10 -1.54 14.40
C MET A 152 7.21 -1.51 12.87
N GLY A 153 6.45 -2.37 12.17
CA GLY A 153 6.42 -2.42 10.71
C GLY A 153 5.90 -1.13 10.09
N TRP A 154 4.84 -0.55 10.66
CA TRP A 154 4.25 0.69 10.18
C TRP A 154 5.20 1.89 10.33
N VAL A 155 5.85 2.06 11.49
CA VAL A 155 6.84 3.12 11.71
C VAL A 155 8.05 2.92 10.79
N ALA A 156 8.52 1.69 10.63
CA ALA A 156 9.62 1.37 9.71
C ALA A 156 9.26 1.74 8.26
N ALA A 157 8.05 1.41 7.79
CA ALA A 157 7.59 1.80 6.45
C ALA A 157 7.55 3.33 6.29
N ARG A 158 7.02 4.06 7.27
CA ARG A 158 6.95 5.53 7.21
C ARG A 158 8.32 6.18 7.16
N THR A 159 9.23 5.73 8.01
CA THR A 159 10.60 6.26 8.05
C THR A 159 11.35 5.94 6.75
N TRP A 160 11.15 4.75 6.19
CA TRP A 160 11.69 4.38 4.88
C TRP A 160 11.16 5.28 3.75
N GLN A 161 9.85 5.47 3.67
CA GLN A 161 9.24 6.32 2.65
C GLN A 161 9.69 7.77 2.75
N ALA A 162 9.77 8.32 3.98
CA ALA A 162 10.29 9.66 4.20
C ALA A 162 11.75 9.81 3.73
N ARG A 163 12.60 8.80 3.99
CA ARG A 163 13.99 8.79 3.52
C ARG A 163 14.09 8.71 2.01
N LEU A 164 13.22 7.97 1.34
CA LEU A 164 13.17 7.91 -0.12
C LEU A 164 12.78 9.27 -0.72
N ALA A 165 11.75 9.92 -0.16
CA ALA A 165 11.32 11.23 -0.62
C ALA A 165 12.44 12.29 -0.49
N ALA A 166 13.19 12.27 0.63
CA ALA A 166 14.31 13.18 0.84
C ALA A 166 15.50 12.95 -0.10
N ARG A 167 15.63 11.77 -0.73
CA ARG A 167 16.68 11.49 -1.73
C ARG A 167 16.31 11.96 -3.14
N THR A 168 15.03 12.22 -3.38
CA THR A 168 14.50 12.60 -4.70
C THR A 168 14.12 14.07 -4.79
N ALA A 169 14.17 14.80 -3.67
CA ALA A 169 13.96 16.24 -3.58
C ALA A 169 15.30 16.97 -3.68
#